data_AF-A0A957ZYX4-F1
#
_entry.id   AF-A0A957ZYX4-F1
#
_cell.length_a   1.000
_cell.length_b   1.000
_cell.length_c   1.000
_cell.angle_alpha   90.00
_cell.angle_beta   90.00
_cell.angle_gamma   90.00
#
_symmetry.space_group_name_H-M   'P 1'
#
loop_
_entity.id
_entity.type
_entity.pdbx_description
1 polymer ?
#
loop_
_entity_poly.entity_id
_entity_poly.type
_entity_poly.pdbx_seq_one_letter_code
_entity_poly.pdbx_strand_id
1 'polypeptide(L)' 'VGDVCLRFFDQAGAPVITSLNERVIGMKLEQLRQVKRAVGIAGGQRKFEAIRGALLGGWINVLITDRFTAERLVA' A
#
# COMPACT_ATOMS: atom_id res chain seq x y z
N VAL A 1 7.76 -2.00 -3.12
CA VAL A 1 7.11 -3.23 -3.61
C VAL A 1 5.65 -3.15 -3.25
N GLY A 2 4.80 -3.74 -4.07
CA GLY A 2 3.36 -3.82 -3.84
C GLY A 2 2.58 -2.81 -4.67
N ASP A 3 1.26 -2.97 -4.63
CA ASP A 3 0.30 -2.07 -5.23
C ASP A 3 -0.92 -1.89 -4.31
N VAL A 4 -1.58 -0.74 -4.44
CA VAL A 4 -2.95 -0.54 -3.99
C VAL A 4 -3.75 -0.12 -5.21
N CYS A 5 -4.85 -0.82 -5.50
CA CYS A 5 -5.68 -0.54 -6.69
C CYS A 5 -4.89 -0.55 -8.01
N LEU A 6 -3.93 -1.49 -8.17
CA LEU A 6 -3.04 -1.58 -9.34
C LEU A 6 -2.15 -0.33 -9.52
N ARG A 7 -1.94 0.43 -8.45
CA ARG A 7 -0.98 1.52 -8.40
C ARG A 7 0.24 1.08 -7.61
N PHE A 8 1.33 0.83 -8.33
CA PHE A 8 2.55 0.27 -7.76
C PHE A 8 3.35 1.33 -6.99
N PHE A 9 4.02 0.88 -5.93
CA PHE A 9 4.93 1.70 -5.14
C PHE A 9 6.19 0.91 -4.73
N ASP A 10 7.27 1.63 -4.43
CA ASP A 10 8.55 1.06 -4.02
C ASP A 10 8.59 0.75 -2.50
N GLN A 11 9.75 0.39 -1.96
CA GLN A 11 9.88 0.02 -0.54
C GLN A 11 9.74 1.22 0.41
N ALA A 12 9.99 2.44 -0.08
CA ALA A 12 9.78 3.69 0.65
C ALA A 12 8.32 4.17 0.55
N GLY A 13 7.47 3.47 -0.21
CA GLY A 13 6.11 3.88 -0.48
C GLY A 13 5.99 4.95 -1.56
N ALA A 14 7.06 5.25 -2.31
CA ALA A 14 7.01 6.20 -3.41
C ALA A 14 6.33 5.55 -4.64
N PRO A 15 5.49 6.28 -5.40
CA PRO A 15 4.87 5.75 -6.61
C PRO A 15 5.90 5.27 -7.63
N VAL A 16 5.66 4.10 -8.22
CA VAL A 16 6.41 3.62 -9.39
C VAL A 16 5.56 3.91 -10.62
N ILE A 17 5.89 4.98 -11.35
CA ILE A 17 5.14 5.43 -12.52
C ILE A 17 5.66 4.75 -13.77
N THR A 18 4.77 4.08 -14.48
CA THR A 18 5.05 3.38 -15.75
C THR A 18 3.93 3.63 -16.75
N SER A 19 4.09 3.19 -17.99
CA SER A 19 3.03 3.22 -19.01
C SER A 19 1.80 2.36 -18.64
N LEU A 20 1.90 1.48 -17.64
CA LEU A 20 0.76 0.74 -17.12
C LEU A 20 -0.25 1.67 -16.43
N ASN A 21 0.19 2.77 -15.83
CA ASN A 21 -0.67 3.69 -15.08
C ASN A 21 -1.81 4.28 -15.94
N GLU A 22 -1.55 4.48 -17.23
CA GLU A 22 -2.51 5.00 -18.22
C GLU A 22 -3.49 3.94 -18.71
N ARG A 23 -3.17 2.66 -18.50
CA ARG A 23 -3.97 1.50 -18.93
C ARG A 23 -4.86 0.94 -17.82
N VAL A 24 -4.75 1.47 -16.60
CA VAL A 24 -5.57 1.09 -15.45
C VAL A 24 -6.79 2.00 -15.37
N ILE A 25 -7.97 1.42 -15.65
CA ILE A 25 -9.26 2.07 -15.36
C ILE A 25 -9.57 1.88 -13.87
N GLY A 26 -9.54 2.97 -13.11
CA GLY A 26 -9.78 2.93 -11.67
C GLY A 26 -9.26 4.15 -10.95
N MET A 27 -9.24 4.08 -9.62
CA MET A 27 -8.78 5.16 -8.75
C MET A 27 -7.32 5.54 -9.06
N LYS A 28 -7.04 6.84 -9.15
CA LYS A 28 -5.67 7.38 -9.24
C LYS A 28 -5.04 7.47 -7.84
N LEU A 29 -3.71 7.47 -7.75
CA LEU A 29 -3.00 7.58 -6.47
C LEU A 29 -3.32 8.87 -5.73
N GLU A 30 -3.52 9.96 -6.45
CA GLU A 30 -3.85 11.27 -5.90
C GLU A 30 -5.23 11.25 -5.24
N GLN A 31 -6.18 10.51 -5.84
CA GLN A 31 -7.51 10.33 -5.26
C GLN A 31 -7.45 9.46 -4.01
N LEU A 32 -6.66 8.38 -4.03
CA LEU A 32 -6.46 7.51 -2.87
C LEU A 32 -5.89 8.27 -1.67
N ARG A 33 -4.91 9.16 -1.90
CA ARG A 33 -4.32 10.02 -0.86
C ARG A 33 -5.32 10.98 -0.20
N GLN A 34 -6.39 11.35 -0.88
CA GLN A 34 -7.42 12.24 -0.34
C GLN A 34 -8.47 11.51 0.51
N VAL A 35 -8.47 10.17 0.49
CA VAL A 35 -9.43 9.38 1.26
C VAL A 35 -9.15 9.54 2.76
N LYS A 36 -10.10 10.14 3.48
CA LYS A 36 -10.00 10.37 4.93
C LYS A 36 -9.73 9.08 5.72
N ARG A 37 -10.33 7.96 5.30
CA ARG A 37 -10.18 6.64 5.94
C ARG A 37 -9.95 5.57 4.87
N ALA A 38 -8.70 5.18 4.70
CA ALA A 38 -8.26 4.13 3.77
C ALA A 38 -7.84 2.90 4.58
N VAL A 39 -8.68 1.86 4.54
CA VAL A 39 -8.48 0.61 5.31
C VAL A 39 -7.81 -0.44 4.43
N GLY A 40 -6.59 -0.85 4.78
CA GLY A 40 -5.90 -1.98 4.19
C GLY A 40 -6.12 -3.26 4.98
N ILE A 41 -6.39 -4.38 4.29
CA ILE A 41 -6.48 -5.71 4.90
C ILE A 41 -5.43 -6.61 4.25
N ALA A 42 -4.37 -6.91 4.98
CA ALA A 42 -3.25 -7.69 4.45
C ALA A 42 -2.43 -8.30 5.59
N GLY A 43 -1.83 -9.45 5.34
CA GLY A 43 -0.99 -10.16 6.30
C GLY A 43 -0.09 -11.21 5.65
N GLY A 44 0.75 -11.82 6.46
CA GLY A 44 1.70 -12.87 6.12
C GLY A 44 3.08 -12.36 5.70
N GLN A 45 4.10 -13.19 5.97
CA GLN A 45 5.51 -12.90 5.75
C GLN A 45 5.82 -12.40 4.33
N ARG A 46 5.18 -13.00 3.30
CA ARG A 46 5.38 -12.64 1.89
C ARG A 46 4.95 -11.20 1.57
N LYS A 47 3.97 -10.66 2.29
CA LYS A 47 3.42 -9.31 2.05
C LYS A 47 4.08 -8.23 2.89
N PHE A 48 4.98 -8.57 3.82
CA PHE A 48 5.53 -7.64 4.79
C PHE A 48 6.05 -6.34 4.16
N GLU A 49 6.92 -6.43 3.16
CA GLU A 49 7.50 -5.24 2.51
C GLU A 49 6.44 -4.39 1.78
N ALA A 50 5.40 -5.01 1.24
CA ALA A 50 4.31 -4.29 0.58
C ALA A 50 3.40 -3.59 1.60
N ILE A 51 3.12 -4.23 2.74
CA ILE A 51 2.35 -3.64 3.84
C ILE A 51 3.11 -2.44 4.42
N ARG A 52 4.40 -2.63 4.70
CA ARG A 52 5.27 -1.55 5.20
C ARG A 52 5.36 -0.40 4.20
N GLY A 53 5.57 -0.68 2.91
CA GLY A 53 5.57 0.35 1.88
C GLY A 53 4.24 1.08 1.75
N ALA A 54 3.10 0.38 1.89
CA ALA A 54 1.77 0.97 1.85
C ALA A 54 1.55 1.97 3.00
N LEU A 55 2.00 1.61 4.21
CA LEU A 55 1.93 2.46 5.40
C LEU A 55 2.87 3.68 5.28
N LEU A 56 4.13 3.46 4.91
CA LEU A 56 5.11 4.55 4.75
C LEU A 56 4.70 5.57 3.68
N GLY A 57 4.11 5.09 2.58
CA GLY A 57 3.60 5.94 1.50
C GLY A 57 2.27 6.64 1.81
N GLY A 58 1.65 6.34 2.96
CA GLY A 58 0.35 6.89 3.35
C GLY A 58 -0.80 6.46 2.45
N TRP A 59 -0.68 5.34 1.75
CA TRP A 59 -1.71 4.82 0.83
C TRP A 59 -2.87 4.18 1.58
N ILE A 60 -2.62 3.73 2.80
CA ILE A 60 -3.60 3.31 3.78
C ILE A 60 -3.29 4.01 5.11
N ASN A 61 -4.33 4.28 5.90
CA ASN A 61 -4.18 4.88 7.23
C ASN A 61 -4.86 4.07 8.34
N VAL A 62 -5.49 2.94 7.99
CA VAL A 62 -5.93 1.91 8.91
C VAL A 62 -5.47 0.57 8.36
N LEU A 63 -4.90 -0.30 9.20
CA LEU A 63 -4.46 -1.63 8.82
C LEU A 63 -5.16 -2.69 9.68
N ILE A 64 -5.74 -3.69 9.02
CA ILE A 64 -6.15 -4.96 9.61
C ILE A 64 -5.15 -6.02 9.14
N THR A 65 -4.44 -6.65 10.08
CA THR A 65 -3.38 -7.61 9.79
C THR A 65 -3.30 -8.73 10.83
N ASP A 66 -2.50 -9.74 10.58
CA ASP A 66 -2.23 -10.82 11.54
C ASP A 66 -1.18 -10.42 12.58
N ARG A 67 -1.16 -11.15 13.69
CA ARG A 67 -0.25 -10.91 14.82
C ARG A 67 1.23 -10.83 14.40
N PHE A 68 1.70 -11.76 13.56
CA PHE A 68 3.12 -11.85 13.20
C PHE A 68 3.56 -10.67 12.34
N THR A 69 2.71 -10.26 11.40
CA THR A 69 2.96 -9.06 10.60
C THR A 69 2.94 -7.82 11.49
N ALA A 70 1.98 -7.70 12.41
CA ALA A 70 1.89 -6.57 13.34
C ALA A 70 3.14 -6.44 14.22
N GLU A 71 3.57 -7.53 14.87
CA GLU A 71 4.78 -7.56 15.71
C GLU A 71 6.02 -7.12 14.93
N ARG A 72 6.17 -7.57 13.68
CA ARG A 72 7.31 -7.19 12.82
C ARG A 72 7.24 -5.74 12.33
N LEU A 73 6.06 -5.15 12.22
CA LEU A 73 5.89 -3.75 11.78
C LEU A 73 6.23 -2.74 12.88
N VAL A 74 6.13 -3.14 14.16
CA VAL A 74 6.39 -2.28 15.32
C VAL A 74 7.74 -2.55 15.99
N ALA A 75 8.45 -3.59 15.55
CA ALA A 75 9.83 -3.88 15.97
C ALA A 75 10.82 -2.92 15.30
#